data_AF-A0A960HYY9-F1
#
_entry.id   AF-A0A960HYY9-F1
#
_cell.length_a   1.000
_cell.length_b   1.000
_cell.length_c   1.000
_cell.angle_alpha   90.00
_cell.angle_beta   90.00
_cell.angle_gamma   90.00
#
_symmetry.space_group_name_H-M   'P 1'
#
loop_
_entity.id
_entity.type
_entity.pdbx_description
1 polymer ?
#
loop_
_entity_poly.entity_id
_entity_poly.type
_entity_poly.pdbx_seq_one_letter_code
_entity_poly.pdbx_strand_id
1 'polypeptide(L)'
;MKQQLTLMVNRFQILATNDDGTEELMAFASQKRLRIKEEVNFFRDESMSDKLFSMKSRKAWDGSRTDILDSRGAQMGWFQRDWVTSLARTTWHLRYGATQAVGKERSLGVALARRFLDTPLAYHFDFVNTETGDPVLSVTRARSMRDVYLVEAIDRNLDHRVAASMAVALDVFQCR
;
A
#
# COMPACT_ATOMS: atom_id res chain seq x y z
N MET A 1 -1.00 38.04 8.71
CA MET A 1 -1.82 36.82 8.79
C MET A 1 -1.68 36.06 7.48
N LYS A 2 -1.01 34.90 7.48
CA LYS A 2 -0.90 34.00 6.31
C LYS A 2 -1.66 32.72 6.64
N GLN A 3 -2.82 32.54 6.02
CA GLN A 3 -3.57 31.30 6.05
C GLN A 3 -3.06 30.41 4.91
N GLN A 4 -2.41 29.29 5.23
CA GLN A 4 -2.12 28.25 4.25
C GLN A 4 -3.24 27.20 4.32
N LEU A 5 -4.17 27.28 3.38
CA LEU A 5 -5.25 26.32 3.24
C LEU A 5 -4.68 25.00 2.67
N THR A 6 -4.33 24.04 3.53
CA THR A 6 -3.83 22.71 3.11
C THR A 6 -4.98 21.75 2.77
N LEU A 7 -5.99 22.17 2.01
CA LEU A 7 -7.17 21.34 1.70
C LEU A 7 -6.98 20.37 0.52
N MET A 8 -5.80 20.37 -0.13
CA MET A 8 -5.58 19.70 -1.43
C MET A 8 -4.42 18.70 -1.45
N VAL A 9 -3.88 18.26 -0.30
CA VAL A 9 -2.70 17.38 -0.26
C VAL A 9 -2.93 16.23 0.71
N ASN A 10 -2.80 14.99 0.23
CA ASN A 10 -2.68 13.82 1.10
C ASN A 10 -1.21 13.67 1.50
N ARG A 11 -0.95 13.49 2.80
CA ARG A 11 0.38 13.22 3.34
C ARG A 11 0.38 11.83 3.95
N PHE A 12 1.43 11.08 3.68
CA PHE A 12 1.63 9.73 4.20
C PHE A 12 2.98 9.68 4.89
N GLN A 13 3.00 9.20 6.13
CA GLN A 13 4.21 8.83 6.84
C GLN A 13 4.23 7.32 6.94
N ILE A 14 5.34 6.71 6.52
CA ILE A 14 5.57 5.28 6.61
C ILE A 14 6.54 5.10 7.76
N LEU A 15 6.06 4.48 8.82
CA LEU A 15 6.79 4.29 10.06
C LEU A 15 7.12 2.81 10.20
N ALA A 16 8.38 2.51 10.52
CA ALA A 16 8.77 1.18 10.99
C ALA A 16 8.59 1.14 12.50
N THR A 17 7.96 0.09 13.01
CA THR A 17 7.87 -0.17 14.45
C THR A 17 9.03 -1.08 14.84
N ASN A 18 9.90 -0.59 15.72
CA ASN A 18 11.02 -1.33 16.28
C ASN A 18 10.55 -2.30 17.38
N ASP A 19 11.41 -3.25 17.76
CA ASP A 19 11.12 -4.25 18.80
C ASP A 19 10.81 -3.64 20.18
N ASP A 20 11.30 -2.42 20.43
CA ASP A 20 11.05 -1.64 21.66
C ASP A 20 9.75 -0.81 21.60
N GLY A 21 9.00 -0.89 20.50
CA GLY A 21 7.77 -0.15 20.27
C GLY A 21 7.98 1.29 19.80
N THR A 22 9.22 1.73 19.55
CA THR A 22 9.49 3.04 18.96
C THR A 22 9.16 3.04 17.46
N GLU A 23 8.75 4.20 16.94
CA GLU A 23 8.44 4.40 15.53
C GLU A 23 9.54 5.23 14.85
N GLU A 24 10.10 4.71 13.76
CA GLU A 24 11.08 5.41 12.93
C GLU A 24 10.49 5.76 11.57
N LEU A 25 10.67 7.01 11.13
CA LEU A 25 10.22 7.44 9.79
C LEU A 25 11.07 6.79 8.71
N MET A 26 10.47 5.86 7.97
CA MET A 26 11.09 5.19 6.83
C MET A 26 10.92 5.99 5.54
N ALA A 27 9.75 6.60 5.36
CA ALA A 27 9.47 7.41 4.20
C ALA A 27 8.29 8.36 4.40
N PHE A 28 8.34 9.48 3.68
CA PHE A 28 7.29 10.48 3.61
C PHE A 28 6.80 10.64 2.17
N ALA A 29 5.49 10.62 1.95
CA ALA A 29 4.90 10.93 0.66
C ALA A 29 3.90 12.08 0.77
N SER A 30 3.90 12.94 -0.24
CA SER A 30 2.98 14.06 -0.35
C SER A 30 2.36 14.07 -1.74
N GLN A 31 1.05 13.86 -1.80
CA GLN A 31 0.28 13.76 -3.04
C GLN A 31 -0.70 14.94 -3.13
N LYS A 32 -0.53 15.79 -4.14
CA LYS A 32 -1.51 16.85 -4.45
C LYS A 32 -2.76 16.21 -5.07
N ARG A 33 -3.92 16.37 -4.42
CA ARG A 33 -5.24 15.86 -4.86
C ARG A 33 -5.63 16.33 -6.28
N LEU A 34 -5.19 17.51 -6.72
CA LEU A 34 -5.50 18.08 -8.05
C LEU A 34 -4.51 17.67 -9.17
N ARG A 35 -3.32 17.14 -8.83
CA ARG A 35 -2.37 16.62 -9.83
C ARG A 35 -2.51 15.11 -9.88
N ILE A 36 -3.65 14.65 -10.40
CA ILE A 36 -3.83 13.26 -10.82
C ILE A 36 -2.97 13.04 -12.07
N LYS A 37 -1.65 12.98 -11.90
CA LYS A 37 -0.68 12.59 -12.92
C LYS A 37 0.30 11.62 -12.29
N GLU A 38 -0.24 10.41 -12.11
CA GLU A 38 0.42 9.11 -12.21
C GLU A 38 1.56 8.78 -11.23
N GLU A 39 2.39 9.72 -10.79
CA GLU A 39 3.59 9.44 -9.98
C GLU A 39 3.49 10.00 -8.56
N VAL A 40 3.64 9.13 -7.57
CA VAL A 40 3.81 9.48 -6.15
C VAL A 40 5.24 9.21 -5.76
N ASN A 41 5.90 10.22 -5.21
CA ASN A 41 7.28 10.14 -4.76
C ASN A 41 7.33 9.99 -3.24
N PHE A 42 8.26 9.16 -2.79
CA PHE A 42 8.54 8.88 -1.39
C PHE A 42 9.93 9.42 -1.05
N PHE A 43 10.01 10.21 0.01
CA PHE A 43 11.18 10.93 0.44
C PHE A 43 11.62 10.46 1.82
N ARG A 44 12.86 10.75 2.20
CA ARG A 44 13.36 10.45 3.56
C ARG A 44 12.57 11.17 4.64
N ASP A 45 12.17 12.41 4.38
CA ASP A 45 11.51 13.27 5.34
C ASP A 45 10.64 14.34 4.65
N GLU A 46 10.05 15.23 5.45
CA GLU A 46 9.16 16.30 4.97
C GLU A 46 9.86 17.39 4.15
N SER A 47 11.20 17.46 4.14
CA SER A 47 11.94 18.41 3.30
C SER A 47 11.78 18.09 1.81
N MET A 48 11.45 16.82 1.49
CA MET A 48 11.31 16.31 0.13
C MET A 48 12.58 16.49 -0.73
N SER A 49 13.76 16.51 -0.09
CA SER A 49 15.06 16.69 -0.77
C SER A 49 15.71 15.39 -1.24
N ASP A 50 15.58 14.31 -0.45
CA ASP A 50 16.12 12.98 -0.75
C ASP A 50 15.00 12.02 -1.13
N LYS A 51 14.88 11.70 -2.43
CA LYS A 51 13.88 10.77 -2.95
C LYS A 51 14.37 9.33 -2.80
N LEU A 52 13.63 8.51 -2.06
CA LEU A 52 13.95 7.11 -1.80
C LEU A 52 13.39 6.16 -2.87
N PHE A 53 12.15 6.38 -3.29
CA PHE A 53 11.48 5.58 -4.33
C PHE A 53 10.26 6.33 -4.88
N SER A 54 9.64 5.81 -5.95
CA SER A 54 8.37 6.31 -6.46
C SER A 54 7.46 5.18 -6.93
N MET A 55 6.16 5.46 -6.97
CA MET A 55 5.21 4.62 -7.69
C MET A 55 4.61 5.41 -8.84
N LYS A 56 4.55 4.82 -10.03
CA LYS A 56 4.15 5.49 -11.26
C LYS A 56 3.13 4.67 -12.05
N SER A 57 1.92 5.19 -12.14
CA SER A 57 0.86 4.60 -12.95
C SER A 57 1.16 4.81 -14.44
N ARG A 58 0.93 3.77 -15.24
CA ARG A 58 0.93 3.84 -16.70
C ARG A 58 -0.45 3.39 -17.18
N LYS A 59 -0.99 4.10 -18.18
CA LYS A 59 -2.14 3.60 -18.93
C LYS A 59 -1.68 2.38 -19.73
N ALA A 60 -2.15 1.20 -19.36
CA ALA A 60 -2.04 0.02 -20.19
C ALA A 60 -3.41 -0.32 -20.78
N TRP A 61 -3.41 -1.07 -21.88
CA TRP A 61 -4.60 -1.47 -22.61
C TRP A 61 -5.48 -2.44 -21.80
N ASP A 62 -4.89 -3.14 -20.82
CA ASP A 62 -5.50 -4.11 -19.90
C ASP A 62 -5.86 -3.52 -18.52
N GLY A 63 -5.70 -2.20 -18.33
CA GLY A 63 -5.98 -1.49 -17.08
C GLY A 63 -4.82 -0.60 -16.63
N SER A 64 -5.03 0.20 -15.59
CA SER A 64 -3.96 1.03 -15.01
C SER A 64 -3.02 0.15 -14.18
N ARG A 65 -1.84 -0.16 -14.71
CA ARG A 65 -0.72 -0.76 -13.95
C ARG A 65 0.12 0.33 -13.32
N THR A 66 0.60 0.11 -12.11
CA THR A 66 1.50 1.04 -11.42
C THR A 66 2.80 0.35 -11.09
N ASP A 67 3.91 0.88 -11.60
CA ASP A 67 5.24 0.38 -11.28
C ASP A 67 5.77 1.03 -10.01
N ILE A 68 6.59 0.28 -9.29
CA ILE A 68 7.32 0.76 -8.12
C ILE A 68 8.79 0.82 -8.53
N LEU A 69 9.39 2.00 -8.42
CA LEU A 69 10.71 2.33 -8.91
C LEU A 69 11.60 2.76 -7.75
N ASP A 70 12.85 2.30 -7.71
CA ASP A 70 13.83 2.78 -6.74
C ASP A 70 14.25 4.25 -7.01
N SER A 71 15.14 4.79 -6.17
CA SER A 71 15.64 6.17 -6.32
C SER A 71 16.35 6.43 -7.65
N ARG A 72 16.88 5.38 -8.30
CA ARG A 72 17.56 5.43 -9.60
C ARG A 72 16.62 5.15 -10.78
N GLY A 73 15.35 4.83 -10.51
CA GLY A 73 14.34 4.51 -11.52
C GLY A 73 14.32 3.04 -11.95
N ALA A 74 15.05 2.14 -11.28
CA ALA A 74 14.98 0.71 -11.55
C ALA A 74 13.68 0.13 -10.98
N GLN A 75 13.02 -0.72 -11.75
CA GLN A 75 11.76 -1.33 -11.33
C GLN A 75 12.00 -2.37 -10.24
N MET A 76 11.34 -2.16 -9.10
CA MET A 76 11.33 -3.09 -7.97
C MET A 76 10.13 -4.04 -8.00
N GLY A 77 9.02 -3.57 -8.57
CA GLY A 77 7.77 -4.31 -8.63
C GLY A 77 6.68 -3.55 -9.37
N TRP A 78 5.48 -4.09 -9.35
CA TRP A 78 4.29 -3.40 -9.84
C TRP A 78 3.04 -3.95 -9.18
N PHE A 79 1.97 -3.17 -9.22
CA PHE A 79 0.64 -3.63 -8.86
C PHE A 79 -0.41 -3.15 -9.86
N GLN A 80 -1.51 -3.88 -9.92
CA GLN A 80 -2.63 -3.60 -10.82
C GLN A 80 -3.93 -4.04 -10.16
N ARG A 81 -4.96 -3.21 -10.25
CA ARG A 81 -6.30 -3.62 -9.86
C ARG A 81 -6.91 -4.45 -10.97
N ASP A 82 -7.48 -5.59 -10.61
CA ASP A 82 -8.31 -6.39 -11.52
C ASP A 82 -9.71 -5.77 -11.59
N TRP A 83 -10.12 -5.38 -12.80
CA TRP A 83 -11.43 -4.80 -13.06
C TRP A 83 -12.44 -5.81 -13.62
N VAL A 84 -11.96 -6.94 -14.15
CA VAL A 84 -12.76 -7.93 -14.87
C VAL A 84 -13.34 -8.95 -13.89
N THR A 85 -12.55 -9.36 -12.90
CA THR A 85 -12.97 -10.34 -11.88
C THR A 85 -13.82 -9.68 -10.76
N SER A 86 -13.95 -8.35 -10.72
CA SER A 86 -14.27 -7.60 -9.50
C SER A 86 -15.71 -7.06 -9.37
N LEU A 87 -16.73 -7.68 -9.96
CA LEU A 87 -18.12 -7.20 -9.78
C LEU A 87 -18.63 -7.38 -8.34
N ALA A 88 -18.01 -8.26 -7.53
CA ALA A 88 -18.41 -8.50 -6.14
C ALA A 88 -17.35 -8.15 -5.08
N ARG A 89 -16.04 -8.15 -5.42
CA ARG A 89 -14.94 -7.87 -4.48
C ARG A 89 -13.73 -7.27 -5.20
N THR A 90 -13.12 -6.24 -4.63
CA THR A 90 -11.89 -5.68 -5.21
C THR A 90 -10.73 -6.67 -5.10
N THR A 91 -10.06 -6.91 -6.21
CA THR A 91 -8.88 -7.77 -6.31
C THR A 91 -7.70 -6.98 -6.86
N TRP A 92 -6.54 -7.18 -6.26
CA TRP A 92 -5.28 -6.56 -6.65
C TRP A 92 -4.26 -7.63 -7.00
N HIS A 93 -3.44 -7.36 -8.00
CA HIS A 93 -2.26 -8.15 -8.34
C HIS A 93 -1.04 -7.36 -7.92
N LEU A 94 -0.08 -8.02 -7.30
CA LEU A 94 1.19 -7.47 -6.85
C LEU A 94 2.32 -8.37 -7.35
N ARG A 95 3.37 -7.79 -7.93
CA ARG A 95 4.58 -8.51 -8.32
C ARG A 95 5.81 -7.83 -7.74
N TYR A 96 6.72 -8.63 -7.24
CA TYR A 96 8.06 -8.22 -6.79
C TYR A 96 9.02 -9.40 -6.96
N GLY A 97 10.23 -9.12 -7.44
CA GLY A 97 11.19 -10.18 -7.80
C GLY A 97 10.56 -11.24 -8.72
N ALA A 98 10.66 -12.51 -8.31
CA ALA A 98 10.03 -13.65 -8.98
C ALA A 98 8.58 -13.91 -8.54
N THR A 99 8.14 -13.32 -7.42
CA THR A 99 6.85 -13.63 -6.81
C THR A 99 5.72 -12.84 -7.46
N GLN A 100 4.62 -13.55 -7.73
CA GLN A 100 3.32 -12.97 -8.04
C GLN A 100 2.37 -13.24 -6.88
N ALA A 101 1.65 -12.21 -6.46
CA ALA A 101 0.72 -12.28 -5.34
C ALA A 101 -0.62 -11.66 -5.72
N VAL A 102 -1.69 -12.22 -5.17
CA VAL A 102 -3.06 -11.72 -5.34
C VAL A 102 -3.61 -11.26 -4.00
N GLY A 103 -4.00 -9.99 -3.95
CA GLY A 103 -4.63 -9.32 -2.83
C GLY A 103 -6.13 -9.30 -2.96
N LYS A 104 -6.86 -9.74 -1.93
CA LYS A 104 -8.32 -9.67 -1.89
C LYS A 104 -8.79 -9.01 -0.61
N GLU A 105 -9.91 -8.29 -0.71
CA GLU A 105 -10.60 -7.77 0.47
C GLU A 105 -11.08 -8.95 1.33
N ARG A 106 -10.72 -8.96 2.61
CA ARG A 106 -11.12 -10.00 3.54
C ARG A 106 -12.62 -9.88 3.81
N SER A 107 -13.42 -10.84 3.33
CA SER A 107 -14.85 -10.87 3.66
C SER A 107 -15.06 -11.26 5.12
N LEU A 108 -15.96 -10.57 5.82
CA LEU A 108 -16.38 -10.84 7.20
C LEU A 108 -16.57 -12.35 7.51
N GLY A 109 -17.10 -13.12 6.55
CA GLY A 109 -17.36 -14.57 6.70
C GLY A 109 -16.12 -15.48 6.78
N VAL A 110 -14.99 -15.10 6.19
CA VAL A 110 -13.71 -15.86 6.29
C VAL A 110 -13.02 -15.57 7.62
N ALA A 111 -13.25 -14.38 8.20
CA ALA A 111 -12.75 -14.00 9.52
C ALA A 111 -13.36 -14.84 10.66
N LEU A 112 -14.60 -15.34 10.49
CA LEU A 112 -15.24 -16.24 11.47
C LEU A 112 -14.55 -17.61 11.59
N ALA A 113 -13.87 -18.10 10.54
CA ALA A 113 -13.04 -19.30 10.63
C ALA A 113 -11.77 -19.06 11.47
N ARG A 114 -11.36 -17.79 11.62
CA ARG A 114 -10.21 -17.36 12.42
C ARG A 114 -10.55 -17.08 13.90
N ARG A 115 -11.81 -17.33 14.32
CA ARG A 115 -12.39 -17.07 15.65
C ARG A 115 -11.79 -17.90 16.81
N PHE A 116 -10.57 -18.39 16.64
CA PHE A 116 -9.72 -18.93 17.71
C PHE A 116 -8.69 -17.90 18.22
N LEU A 117 -8.68 -16.69 17.66
CA LEU A 117 -7.88 -15.54 18.12
C LEU A 117 -8.81 -14.30 18.18
N ASP A 118 -9.09 -13.79 19.37
CA ASP A 118 -9.98 -12.65 19.62
C ASP A 118 -9.45 -11.36 18.95
N THR A 119 -10.00 -10.94 17.81
CA THR A 119 -9.66 -9.60 17.26
C THR A 119 -10.83 -8.96 16.48
N PRO A 120 -11.16 -7.67 16.74
CA PRO A 120 -12.28 -6.97 16.09
C PRO A 120 -11.98 -6.57 14.63
N LEU A 121 -13.03 -6.65 13.80
CA LEU A 121 -13.02 -6.47 12.34
C LEU A 121 -12.64 -5.06 11.89
N ALA A 122 -11.55 -4.97 11.11
CA ALA A 122 -11.13 -3.79 10.36
C ALA A 122 -11.21 -4.05 8.85
N TYR A 123 -10.99 -3.02 8.04
CA TYR A 123 -10.81 -3.17 6.60
C TYR A 123 -9.45 -3.85 6.35
N HIS A 124 -9.44 -5.00 5.67
CA HIS A 124 -8.24 -5.83 5.51
C HIS A 124 -8.03 -6.26 4.05
N PHE A 125 -6.80 -6.10 3.57
CA PHE A 125 -6.32 -6.78 2.36
C PHE A 125 -5.27 -7.81 2.75
N ASP A 126 -5.51 -9.06 2.35
CA ASP A 126 -4.53 -10.13 2.44
C ASP A 126 -4.04 -10.48 1.03
N PHE A 127 -2.72 -10.49 0.87
CA PHE A 127 -2.05 -10.93 -0.35
C PHE A 127 -1.43 -12.30 -0.10
N VAL A 128 -1.66 -13.20 -1.05
CA VAL A 128 -1.07 -14.54 -1.05
C VAL A 128 -0.29 -14.76 -2.34
N ASN A 129 0.82 -15.49 -2.26
CA ASN A 129 1.58 -15.95 -3.42
C ASN A 129 0.67 -16.83 -4.30
N THR A 130 0.62 -16.56 -5.60
CA THR A 130 -0.27 -17.28 -6.53
C THR A 130 0.19 -18.70 -6.84
N GLU A 131 1.47 -18.99 -6.65
CA GLU A 131 2.06 -20.31 -6.89
C GLU A 131 1.97 -21.21 -5.66
N THR A 132 2.32 -20.68 -4.48
CA THR A 132 2.40 -21.47 -3.24
C THR A 132 1.17 -21.34 -2.35
N GLY A 133 0.41 -20.25 -2.47
CA GLY A 133 -0.71 -19.91 -1.58
C GLY A 133 -0.27 -19.28 -0.25
N ASP A 134 1.03 -19.08 -0.04
CA ASP A 134 1.57 -18.54 1.22
C ASP A 134 1.22 -17.05 1.40
N PRO A 135 0.99 -16.59 2.64
CA PRO A 135 0.76 -15.18 2.92
C PRO A 135 2.01 -14.34 2.63
N VAL A 136 1.80 -13.18 1.99
CA VAL A 136 2.87 -12.28 1.53
C VAL A 136 2.80 -10.92 2.21
N LEU A 137 1.61 -10.32 2.24
CA LEU A 137 1.38 -8.97 2.74
C LEU A 137 -0.01 -8.91 3.37
N SER A 138 -0.11 -8.30 4.56
CA SER A 138 -1.36 -7.98 5.23
C SER A 138 -1.41 -6.47 5.45
N VAL A 139 -2.52 -5.83 5.04
CA VAL A 139 -2.77 -4.40 5.29
C VAL A 139 -4.07 -4.26 6.05
N THR A 140 -3.99 -3.69 7.25
CA THR A 140 -5.11 -3.58 8.19
C THR A 140 -5.29 -2.13 8.64
N ARG A 141 -6.49 -1.58 8.52
CA ARG A 141 -6.79 -0.25 9.08
C ARG A 141 -6.96 -0.34 10.60
N ALA A 142 -6.20 0.44 11.38
CA ALA A 142 -6.33 0.43 12.84
C ALA A 142 -7.69 1.01 13.28
N ARG A 143 -8.28 0.43 14.33
CA ARG A 143 -9.62 0.82 14.83
C ARG A 143 -9.63 2.17 15.56
N SER A 144 -8.53 2.52 16.24
CA SER A 144 -8.49 3.63 17.21
C SER A 144 -8.33 5.01 16.56
N MET A 145 -7.75 5.09 15.36
CA MET A 145 -7.54 6.34 14.64
C MET A 145 -7.90 6.16 13.18
N ARG A 146 -8.77 7.04 12.67
CA ARG A 146 -8.94 7.19 11.22
C ARG A 146 -7.55 7.54 10.67
N ASP A 147 -7.12 6.80 9.65
CA ASP A 147 -5.94 7.07 8.82
C ASP A 147 -4.62 6.41 9.28
N VAL A 148 -4.68 5.48 10.23
CA VAL A 148 -3.55 4.57 10.53
C VAL A 148 -3.78 3.20 9.92
N TYR A 149 -2.79 2.71 9.17
CA TYR A 149 -2.77 1.37 8.57
C TYR A 149 -1.56 0.59 9.09
N LEU A 150 -1.82 -0.59 9.63
CA LEU A 150 -0.80 -1.58 9.96
C LEU A 150 -0.47 -2.38 8.70
N VAL A 151 0.80 -2.41 8.33
CA VAL A 151 1.31 -3.09 7.14
C VAL A 151 2.30 -4.17 7.59
N GLU A 152 1.96 -5.42 7.36
CA GLU A 152 2.79 -6.57 7.73
C GLU A 152 3.33 -7.20 6.45
N ALA A 153 4.63 -7.03 6.19
CA ALA A 153 5.33 -7.74 5.13
C ALA A 153 5.75 -9.12 5.65
N ILE A 154 4.98 -10.15 5.27
CA ILE A 154 5.12 -11.52 5.78
C ILE A 154 6.17 -12.29 4.99
N ASP A 155 6.21 -12.10 3.67
CA ASP A 155 7.28 -12.65 2.82
C ASP A 155 8.56 -11.83 3.02
N ARG A 156 9.66 -12.50 3.41
CA ARG A 156 10.97 -11.87 3.61
C ARG A 156 11.56 -11.28 2.33
N ASN A 157 11.13 -11.74 1.16
CA ASN A 157 11.57 -11.21 -0.12
C ASN A 157 10.80 -9.94 -0.54
N LEU A 158 9.74 -9.57 0.19
CA LEU A 158 8.98 -8.36 -0.08
C LEU A 158 9.71 -7.14 0.50
N ASP A 159 10.33 -6.35 -0.36
CA ASP A 159 10.95 -5.08 0.03
C ASP A 159 9.90 -4.13 0.65
N HIS A 160 10.24 -3.51 1.78
CA HIS A 160 9.36 -2.60 2.52
C HIS A 160 8.84 -1.43 1.66
N ARG A 161 9.61 -0.96 0.66
CA ARG A 161 9.18 0.10 -0.28
C ARG A 161 8.05 -0.38 -1.18
N VAL A 162 8.06 -1.65 -1.55
CA VAL A 162 6.98 -2.28 -2.33
C VAL A 162 5.73 -2.41 -1.46
N ALA A 163 5.88 -2.91 -0.23
CA ALA A 163 4.78 -3.02 0.73
C ALA A 163 4.14 -1.65 1.03
N ALA A 164 4.95 -0.63 1.29
CA ALA A 164 4.51 0.75 1.54
C ALA A 164 3.76 1.34 0.34
N SER A 165 4.27 1.12 -0.88
CA SER A 165 3.62 1.58 -2.11
C SER A 165 2.23 0.96 -2.28
N MET A 166 2.11 -0.36 -2.05
CA MET A 166 0.82 -1.06 -2.14
C MET A 166 -0.15 -0.55 -1.07
N ALA A 167 0.29 -0.33 0.17
CA ALA A 167 -0.55 0.19 1.24
C ALA A 167 -1.10 1.59 0.92
N VAL A 168 -0.25 2.49 0.41
CA VAL A 168 -0.66 3.83 -0.02
C VAL A 168 -1.62 3.75 -1.21
N ALA A 169 -1.40 2.83 -2.14
CA ALA A 169 -2.31 2.60 -3.25
C ALA A 169 -3.69 2.14 -2.78
N LEU A 170 -3.78 1.22 -1.81
CA LEU A 170 -5.05 0.78 -1.24
C LEU A 170 -5.84 1.94 -0.63
N ASP A 171 -5.18 2.82 0.12
CA ASP A 171 -5.83 4.01 0.68
C ASP A 171 -6.31 4.97 -0.42
N VAL A 172 -5.42 5.33 -1.35
CA VAL A 172 -5.72 6.30 -2.42
C VAL A 172 -6.82 5.82 -3.37
N PHE A 173 -6.87 4.51 -3.70
CA PHE A 173 -7.79 3.98 -4.70
C PHE A 173 -9.08 3.38 -4.16
N GLN A 174 -9.15 3.00 -2.88
CA GLN A 174 -10.36 2.37 -2.32
C GLN A 174 -11.05 3.13 -1.21
N CYS A 175 -10.36 4.01 -0.48
CA CYS A 175 -11.04 4.87 0.49
C CYS A 175 -11.65 6.09 -0.22
N ARG A 176 -12.82 5.87 -0.85
CA ARG A 176 -13.79 6.91 -1.18
C ARG A 176 -15.04 6.74 -0.33
#